data_AF-A0A6J4TD28-F1
#
_entry.id   AF-A0A6J4TD28-F1
#
_cell.length_a   1.000
_cell.length_b   1.000
_cell.length_c   1.000
_cell.angle_alpha   90.00
_cell.angle_beta   90.00
_cell.angle_gamma   90.00
#
_symmetry.space_group_name_H-M   'P 1'
#
loop_
_entity.id
_entity.type
_entity.pdbx_description
1 polymer ?
#
loop_
_entity_poly.entity_id
_entity_poly.type
_entity_poly.pdbx_seq_one_letter_code
_entity_poly.pdbx_strand_id
1 'polypeptide(L)' 'MSGTTWDILLLAAALLCAAGFARYYVRGVLDGDRTLARAAAVGFFVLGAAAIISLLRVLS' A
#
# COMPACT_ATOMS: atom_id res chain seq x y z
N MET A 1 -23.19 6.76 -5.43
CA MET A 1 -22.33 5.67 -4.90
C MET A 1 -22.38 5.75 -3.38
N SER A 2 -22.52 4.63 -2.66
CA SER A 2 -22.58 4.65 -1.18
C SER A 2 -21.18 4.86 -0.59
N GLY A 3 -21.10 5.33 0.67
CA GLY A 3 -19.83 5.47 1.38
C GLY A 3 -19.03 4.17 1.41
N THR A 4 -19.71 3.04 1.65
CA THR A 4 -19.12 1.70 1.65
C THR A 4 -18.46 1.34 0.32
N THR A 5 -19.05 1.71 -0.82
CA THR A 5 -18.42 1.46 -2.14
C THR A 5 -17.08 2.19 -2.25
N TRP A 6 -17.00 3.43 -1.75
CA TRP A 6 -15.76 4.20 -1.75
C TRP A 6 -14.70 3.59 -0.83
N ASP A 7 -15.07 3.15 0.37
CA ASP A 7 -14.13 2.53 1.30
C ASP A 7 -13.55 1.22 0.74
N ILE A 8 -14.36 0.42 0.05
CA ILE A 8 -13.91 -0.80 -0.65
C ILE A 8 -12.94 -0.45 -1.78
N LEU A 9 -13.24 0.57 -2.60
CA LEU A 9 -12.36 1.00 -3.67
C LEU A 9 -11.03 1.53 -3.14
N LEU A 10 -11.05 2.30 -2.06
CA LEU A 10 -9.84 2.82 -1.40
C LEU A 10 -9.02 1.67 -0.81
N LEU A 11 -9.66 0.69 -0.17
CA LEU A 11 -9.00 -0.51 0.32
C LEU A 11 -8.31 -1.27 -0.82
N ALA A 12 -9.03 -1.54 -1.91
CA ALA A 12 -8.47 -2.24 -3.07
C ALA A 12 -7.29 -1.47 -3.68
N ALA A 13 -7.42 -0.15 -3.85
CA ALA A 13 -6.35 0.69 -4.36
C ALA A 13 -5.12 0.70 -3.44
N ALA A 14 -5.32 0.82 -2.13
CA ALA A 14 -4.24 0.81 -1.15
C ALA A 14 -3.48 -0.52 -1.18
N LEU A 15 -4.19 -1.66 -1.26
CA LEU A 15 -3.58 -2.99 -1.36
C LEU A 15 -2.77 -3.15 -2.66
N LEU A 16 -3.32 -2.74 -3.80
CA LEU A 16 -2.62 -2.82 -5.09
C LEU A 16 -1.36 -1.95 -5.09
N CYS A 17 -1.45 -0.72 -4.58
CA CYS A 17 -0.30 0.16 -4.46
C CYS A 17 0.75 -0.42 -3.49
N ALA A 18 0.33 -0.94 -2.33
CA ALA A 18 1.25 -1.57 -1.38
C ALA A 18 1.98 -2.75 -2.03
N ALA A 19 1.29 -3.62 -2.76
CA ALA A 19 1.91 -4.72 -3.49
C ALA A 19 2.94 -4.22 -4.54
N GLY A 20 2.65 -3.11 -5.22
CA GLY A 20 3.60 -2.46 -6.13
C GLY A 20 4.86 -1.98 -5.41
N PHE A 21 4.71 -1.34 -4.25
CA PHE A 21 5.83 -0.88 -3.43
C PHE A 21 6.66 -2.05 -2.88
N ALA A 22 6.03 -3.16 -2.49
CA ALA A 22 6.75 -4.38 -2.11
C ALA A 22 7.62 -4.92 -3.26
N ARG A 23 7.11 -4.87 -4.50
CA ARG A 23 7.89 -5.26 -5.68
C ARG A 23 9.08 -4.33 -5.92
N TYR A 24 8.90 -3.01 -5.77
CA TYR A 24 10.00 -2.05 -5.89
C TYR A 24 11.04 -2.21 -4.78
N TYR A 25 10.61 -2.58 -3.57
CA TYR A 25 11.52 -2.90 -2.48
C TYR A 25 12.43 -4.07 -2.86
N VAL A 26 11.83 -5.18 -3.31
CA VAL A 26 12.58 -6.37 -3.74
C VAL A 26 13.55 -6.03 -4.87
N ARG A 27 13.10 -5.27 -5.87
CA ARG A 27 13.98 -4.80 -6.95
C ARG A 27 15.12 -3.93 -6.44
N GLY A 28 14.85 -2.93 -5.61
CA GLY A 28 15.89 -2.08 -5.03
C GLY A 28 16.91 -2.86 -4.20
N VAL A 29 16.48 -3.93 -3.52
CA VAL A 29 17.40 -4.83 -2.81
C VAL A 29 18.27 -5.62 -3.79
N LEU A 30 17.68 -6.18 -4.86
CA LEU A 30 18.41 -6.95 -5.87
C LEU A 30 19.39 -6.09 -6.68
N ASP A 31 18.99 -4.87 -7.02
CA ASP A 31 19.79 -3.91 -7.79
C ASP A 31 20.83 -3.20 -6.91
N GLY A 32 20.82 -3.42 -5.58
CA GLY A 32 21.71 -2.75 -4.63
C GLY A 32 21.39 -1.27 -4.39
N ASP A 33 20.29 -0.75 -4.97
CA ASP A 33 19.81 0.61 -4.76
C ASP A 33 19.10 0.73 -3.40
N ARG A 34 19.89 1.09 -2.39
CA ARG A 34 19.40 1.32 -1.02
C ARG A 34 18.41 2.48 -0.92
N THR A 35 18.49 3.46 -1.82
CA THR A 35 17.59 4.62 -1.79
C THR A 35 16.22 4.23 -2.29
N LEU A 36 16.16 3.53 -3.43
CA LEU A 36 14.92 2.96 -3.95
C LEU A 36 14.29 1.99 -2.94
N ALA A 37 15.08 1.07 -2.38
CA ALA A 37 14.59 0.11 -1.40
C ALA A 37 13.99 0.81 -0.16
N ARG A 38 14.66 1.82 0.40
CA ARG A 38 14.13 2.56 1.56
C ARG A 38 12.86 3.33 1.23
N ALA A 39 12.83 4.04 0.10
CA ALA A 39 11.63 4.74 -0.36
C ALA A 39 10.47 3.78 -0.58
N ALA A 40 10.75 2.60 -1.17
CA ALA A 40 9.77 1.57 -1.40
C ALA A 40 9.22 0.97 -0.09
N ALA A 41 10.07 0.75 0.91
CA ALA A 41 9.64 0.30 2.23
C ALA A 41 8.71 1.32 2.91
N VAL A 42 9.07 2.61 2.88
CA VAL A 42 8.24 3.68 3.46
C VAL A 42 6.86 3.71 2.79
N GLY A 43 6.81 3.68 1.46
CA GLY A 43 5.52 3.69 0.76
C GLY A 43 4.68 2.44 1.03
N PHE A 44 5.30 1.26 1.17
CA PHE A 44 4.61 0.04 1.57
C PHE A 44 3.94 0.20 2.95
N PHE A 45 4.65 0.73 3.95
CA PHE A 45 4.09 0.92 5.29
C PHE A 45 2.97 1.96 5.33
N VAL A 46 3.13 3.09 4.63
CA VAL A 46 2.09 4.13 4.58
C VAL A 46 0.82 3.60 3.92
N LEU A 47 0.95 2.91 2.80
CA LEU A 47 -0.19 2.33 2.09
C LEU A 47 -0.80 1.15 2.86
N GLY A 48 0.01 0.39 3.58
CA GLY A 48 -0.47 -0.65 4.50
C GLY A 48 -1.31 -0.07 5.63
N ALA A 49 -0.87 1.04 6.24
CA ALA A 49 -1.66 1.74 7.25
C ALA A 49 -2.98 2.29 6.66
N ALA A 50 -2.94 2.85 5.45
CA ALA A 50 -4.15 3.29 4.75
C ALA A 50 -5.11 2.11 4.47
N ALA A 51 -4.60 0.96 4.04
CA ALA A 51 -5.41 -0.24 3.83
C ALA A 51 -6.07 -0.71 5.13
N ILE A 52 -5.34 -0.71 6.25
CA ILE A 52 -5.90 -1.06 7.57
C ILE A 52 -7.03 -0.10 7.96
N ILE A 53 -6.82 1.21 7.81
CA ILE A 53 -7.84 2.23 8.13
C ILE A 53 -9.09 2.03 7.26
N SER A 54 -8.92 1.85 5.95
CA SER A 54 -10.04 1.58 5.04
C SER A 54 -10.77 0.29 5.39
N LEU A 55 -10.04 -0.77 5.76
CA LEU A 55 -10.64 -2.03 6.20
C LEU A 55 -11.49 -1.82 7.47
N LEU A 56 -10.97 -1.09 8.46
CA LEU A 56 -11.71 -0.79 9.69
C LEU A 56 -13.01 -0.03 9.40
N ARG A 57 -13.00 0.90 8.43
CA ARG A 57 -14.22 1.63 7.99
C ARG A 57 -15.24 0.75 7.28
N VAL A 58 -14.78 -0.25 6.52
CA VAL A 58 -15.67 -1.22 5.87
C VAL A 58 -16.33 -2.15 6.90
N LEU A 59 -15.62 -2.44 8.00
CA LEU A 59 -16.09 -3.36 9.05
C LEU A 59 -16.96 -2.70 10.13
N SER A 60 -16.91 -1.37 10.26
CA SER A 60 -17.72 -0.57 11.20
C SER A 60 -19.08 -0.22 10.64
#